data_AF-A0A7V3FV13-F1
#
_entry.id   AF-A0A7V3FV13-F1
#
_cell.length_a   1.000
_cell.length_b   1.000
_cell.length_c   1.000
_cell.angle_alpha   90.00
_cell.angle_beta   90.00
_cell.angle_gamma   90.00
#
_symmetry.space_group_name_H-M   'P 1'
#
loop_
_entity.id
_entity.type
_entity.pdbx_description
1 polymer ?
#
loop_
_entity_poly.entity_id
_entity_poly.type
_entity_poly.pdbx_seq_one_letter_code
_entity_poly.pdbx_strand_id
1 'polypeptide(L)' 'MLKSLYIKDYALIDLIEINFSKGLNIITGETGAGKS' A
#
# COMPACT_ATOMS: atom_id res chain seq x y z
N MET A 1 -6.66 14.65 -0.21
CA MET A 1 -5.79 13.85 -1.09
C MET A 1 -4.84 13.06 -0.21
N LEU A 2 -4.78 11.74 -0.38
CA LEU A 2 -3.81 10.92 0.35
C LEU A 2 -2.40 11.36 -0.03
N LYS A 3 -1.52 11.49 0.97
CA LYS A 3 -0.12 11.93 0.78
C LYS A 3 0.84 10.76 0.93
N SER A 4 0.58 9.92 1.92
CA SER A 4 1.38 8.73 2.19
C SER A 4 0.52 7.61 2.80
N LEU A 5 1.03 6.39 2.71
CA LEU A 5 0.51 5.18 3.36
C LEU A 5 1.68 4.53 4.10
N TYR A 6 1.48 4.28 5.40
CA TYR A 6 2.41 3.56 6.27
C TYR A 6 1.66 2.37 6.86
N ILE A 7 2.14 1.16 6.60
CA ILE A 7 1.60 -0.08 7.16
C ILE A 7 2.74 -0.83 7.83
N LYS A 8 2.50 -1.31 9.05
CA LYS A 8 3.45 -2.13 9.80
C LYS A 8 2.70 -3.20 10.57
N ASP A 9 3.25 -4.41 10.61
CA ASP A 9 2.75 -5.54 11.40
C ASP A 9 1.24 -5.83 11.17
N TYR A 10 0.78 -5.78 9.91
CA TYR A 10 -0.63 -5.95 9.55
C TYR A 10 -0.85 -7.01 8.48
N ALA A 11 -1.71 -8.00 8.78
CA ALA A 11 -1.98 -9.15 7.93
C ALA A 11 -0.68 -9.87 7.51
N LEU A 12 -0.28 -9.73 6.24
CA LEU A 12 0.95 -10.30 5.67
C LEU A 12 2.03 -9.25 5.40
N ILE A 13 1.85 -8.03 5.92
CA ILE A 13 2.70 -6.87 5.65
C ILE A 13 3.56 -6.58 6.88
N ASP A 14 4.86 -6.76 6.75
CA ASP A 14 5.84 -6.39 7.78
C ASP A 14 6.02 -4.86 7.83
N LEU A 15 6.34 -4.25 6.68
CA LEU A 15 6.50 -2.80 6.55
C LEU A 15 6.26 -2.34 5.10
N ILE A 16 5.39 -1.36 4.90
CA ILE A 16 5.20 -0.64 3.63
C ILE A 16 5.17 0.87 3.90
N GLU A 17 5.92 1.61 3.08
CA GLU A 17 5.90 3.07 3.03
C GLU A 17 5.69 3.53 1.58
N ILE A 18 4.58 4.22 1.31
CA ILE A 18 4.25 4.75 -0.02
C ILE A 18 3.96 6.23 0.09
N ASN A 19 4.49 7.04 -0.83
CA ASN A 19 4.07 8.42 -1.05
C ASN A 19 3.21 8.48 -2.31
N PHE A 20 1.99 9.00 -2.20
CA PHE A 20 1.08 9.11 -3.33
C PHE A 20 1.44 10.30 -4.21
N SER A 21 1.45 10.07 -5.52
CA SER A 21 1.55 11.14 -6.51
C SER A 21 0.17 11.61 -6.95
N LYS A 22 0.13 12.79 -7.59
CA LYS A 22 -1.07 13.23 -8.30
C LYS A 22 -1.41 12.25 -9.42
N GLY A 23 -2.70 12.13 -9.75
CA GLY A 23 -3.18 11.21 -10.77
C GLY A 23 -3.58 9.84 -10.20
N LEU A 24 -3.51 8.81 -11.06
CA LEU A 24 -3.94 7.46 -10.73
C LEU A 24 -2.78 6.68 -10.09
N ASN A 25 -2.99 6.19 -8.88
CA ASN A 25 -2.06 5.29 -8.20
C ASN A 25 -2.69 3.89 -8.22
N ILE A 26 -1.98 2.89 -8.75
CA ILE A 26 -2.46 1.50 -8.85
C ILE A 26 -1.56 0.61 -8.00
N ILE A 27 -2.15 -0.17 -7.10
CA ILE A 27 -1.46 -1.22 -6.34
C ILE A 27 -1.87 -2.57 -6.96
N THR A 28 -0.88 -3.35 -7.40
CA THR A 28 -1.10 -4.67 -8.02
C THR A 28 -0.40 -5.77 -7.22
N GLY A 29 -0.77 -7.03 -7.46
CA GLY A 29 -0.22 -8.18 -6.75
C GLY A 29 -1.17 -9.38 -6.76
N GLU A 30 -0.69 -10.54 -6.35
CA GLU A 30 -1.44 -11.80 -6.34
C GLU A 30 -2.48 -11.85 -5.20
N THR A 31 -3.36 -12.86 -5.20
CA THR A 31 -4.32 -13.09 -4.11
C THR A 31 -3.56 -13.34 -2.80
N GLY A 32 -3.94 -12.61 -1.75
CA GLY A 32 -3.26 -12.67 -0.45
C GLY A 32 -2.06 -11.72 -0.30
N ALA A 33 -1.67 -10.96 -1.32
CA ALA A 33 -0.51 -10.05 -1.23
C ALA A 33 -0.70 -8.78 -0.35
N GLY A 34 -1.77 -8.69 0.45
CA GLY A 34 -1.99 -7.54 1.34
C GLY A 34 -2.45 -6.25 0.65
N LYS A 35 -3.19 -6.34 -0.46
CA LYS A 35 -3.74 -5.16 -1.17
C LYS A 35 -5.04 -4.60 -0.58
N SER A 36 -5.69 -5.34 0.32
CA SER A 36 -7.04 -5.08 0.83
C SER A 36 -7.03 -4.74 2.30
#